data_AF-A0A392UZ57-F1
#
_entry.id   AF-A0A392UZ57-F1
#
_cell.length_a   1.000
_cell.length_b   1.000
_cell.length_c   1.000
_cell.angle_alpha   90.00
_cell.angle_beta   90.00
_cell.angle_gamma   90.00
#
_symmetry.space_group_name_H-M   'P 1'
#
loop_
_entity.id
_entity.type
_entity.pdbx_description
1 polymer ?
#
loop_
_entity_poly.entity_id
_entity_poly.type
_entity_poly.pdbx_seq_one_letter_code
_entity_poly.pdbx_strand_id
1 'polypeptide(L)' 'MKAVKRILRYLSGTLHYGLLIQASPIDKPLTLIGFCDADWAFDPDDRRSTSGACIFVGPNLVS' A
#
# COMPACT_ATOMS: atom_id res chain seq x y z
N MET A 1 16.25 7.71 -14.91
CA MET A 1 15.09 8.49 -15.44
C MET A 1 13.90 7.66 -15.95
N LYS A 2 13.96 6.32 -16.08
CA LYS A 2 12.82 5.50 -16.57
C LYS A 2 11.69 5.33 -15.55
N ALA A 3 12.00 5.14 -14.27
CA ALA A 3 11.01 4.94 -13.20
C ALA A 3 10.06 6.14 -13.05
N VAL A 4 10.61 7.35 -12.99
CA VAL A 4 9.83 8.61 -12.89
C VAL A 4 8.87 8.76 -14.07
N LYS A 5 9.32 8.51 -15.30
CA LYS A 5 8.45 8.55 -16.49
C LYS A 5 7.31 7.52 -16.41
N ARG A 6 7.55 6.35 -15.84
CA ARG A 6 6.51 5.31 -15.65
C ARG A 6 5.47 5.76 -14.63
N ILE A 7 5.90 6.36 -13.51
CA ILE A 7 5.00 6.92 -12.49
C ILE A 7 4.12 8.00 -13.11
N LEU A 8 4.70 8.98 -13.81
CA LEU A 8 3.94 10.08 -14.42
C LEU A 8 2.92 9.59 -15.47
N ARG A 9 3.28 8.59 -16.29
CA ARG A 9 2.33 7.99 -17.25
C ARG A 9 1.18 7.26 -16.56
N TYR A 10 1.46 6.55 -15.47
CA TYR A 10 0.43 5.90 -14.68
C TYR A 10 -0.53 6.95 -14.11
N LEU A 11 -0.02 7.97 -13.41
CA LEU A 11 -0.82 9.06 -12.85
C LEU A 11 -1.67 9.77 -13.91
N SER A 12 -1.10 10.06 -15.07
CA SER A 12 -1.83 10.68 -16.19
C SER A 12 -2.90 9.76 -16.79
N GLY A 13 -2.66 8.44 -16.84
CA GLY A 13 -3.60 7.47 -17.40
C GLY A 13 -4.75 7.10 -16.46
N THR A 14 -4.56 7.28 -15.15
CA THR A 14 -5.51 6.88 -14.10
C THR A 14 -6.16 8.08 -13.39
N LEU A 15 -6.23 9.25 -14.03
CA LEU A 15 -6.82 10.46 -13.41
C LEU A 15 -8.28 10.29 -12.95
N HIS A 16 -9.00 9.36 -13.57
CA HIS A 16 -10.40 9.05 -13.28
C HIS A 16 -10.57 7.89 -12.29
N TYR A 17 -9.47 7.29 -11.82
CA TYR A 17 -9.52 6.20 -10.85
C TYR A 17 -9.68 6.80 -9.45
N GLY A 18 -10.50 6.14 -8.63
CA GLY A 18 -10.66 6.46 -7.21
C GLY A 18 -10.23 5.30 -6.33
N LEU A 19 -10.27 5.51 -5.01
CA LEU A 19 -10.13 4.43 -4.04
C LEU A 19 -11.44 3.66 -3.95
N LEU A 20 -11.37 2.33 -4.04
CA LEU A 20 -12.50 1.46 -3.77
C LEU A 20 -12.56 1.21 -2.27
N ILE A 21 -13.54 1.81 -1.59
CA ILE A 21 -13.85 1.55 -0.18
C ILE A 21 -15.19 0.80 -0.12
N GLN A 22 -15.18 -0.37 0.50
CA GLN A 22 -16.32 -1.27 0.63
C GLN A 22 -16.80 -1.27 2.08
N ALA A 23 -18.12 -1.39 2.27
CA ALA A 23 -18.70 -1.58 3.59
C ALA A 23 -18.27 -2.95 4.15
N SER A 24 -17.92 -2.97 5.44
CA SER A 24 -17.67 -4.22 6.14
C SER A 24 -18.98 -5.01 6.26
N PRO A 25 -18.96 -6.36 6.17
CA PRO A 25 -20.15 -7.18 6.35
C PRO A 25 -20.77 -6.96 7.73
N ILE A 26 -22.10 -6.85 7.79
CA ILE A 26 -22.86 -6.56 9.02
C ILE A 26 -22.77 -7.72 10.03
N ASP A 27 -22.59 -8.94 9.53
CA ASP A 27 -22.51 -10.18 10.29
C ASP A 27 -21.09 -10.48 10.82
N LYS A 28 -20.09 -9.63 10.50
CA LYS A 28 -18.69 -9.84 10.89
C LYS A 28 -18.14 -8.69 11.73
N PRO A 29 -17.28 -8.97 12.71
CA PRO A 29 -16.59 -7.92 13.45
C PRO A 29 -15.68 -7.13 12.51
N LEU A 30 -15.55 -5.82 12.75
CA LEU A 30 -14.57 -4.99 12.07
C LEU A 30 -13.17 -5.40 12.51
N THR A 31 -12.35 -5.91 11.58
CA THR A 31 -10.99 -6.38 11.86
C THR A 31 -9.94 -5.36 11.42
N LEU A 32 -8.82 -5.30 12.14
CA LEU A 32 -7.61 -4.57 11.76
C LEU A 32 -6.51 -5.59 11.50
N ILE A 33 -6.01 -5.66 10.26
CA ILE A 33 -5.01 -6.65 9.84
C ILE A 33 -3.82 -5.91 9.25
N GLY A 34 -2.61 -6.18 9.75
CA GLY A 34 -1.37 -5.61 9.21
C GLY A 34 -0.45 -6.70 8.67
N PHE A 35 0.10 -6.46 7.49
CA PHE A 35 1.21 -7.20 6.91
C PHE A 35 2.45 -6.30 6.88
N CYS A 36 3.62 -6.85 7.14
CA CYS A 36 4.88 -6.13 6.98
C CYS A 36 5.85 -6.96 6.14
N ASP A 37 6.66 -6.28 5.35
CA ASP A 37 7.73 -6.92 4.60
C ASP A 37 8.87 -7.29 5.57
N ALA A 38 9.35 -8.53 5.45
CA ALA A 38 10.45 -9.04 6.26
C ALA A 38 11.79 -8.77 5.56
N ASP A 39 12.18 -7.50 5.51
CA ASP A 39 13.39 -7.07 4.80
C ASP A 39 14.60 -7.16 5.71
N TRP A 40 15.32 -8.28 5.65
CA TRP A 40 16.46 -8.58 6.52
C TRP A 40 17.78 -7.90 6.08
N ALA A 41 17.72 -6.57 5.95
CA ALA A 41 18.79 -5.64 5.59
C ALA A 41 19.06 -5.49 4.08
N PHE A 42 18.52 -4.42 3.49
CA PHE A 42 18.91 -3.96 2.15
C PHE A 42 19.15 -2.46 2.13
N ASP A 43 20.19 -2.01 2.84
CA ASP A 43 20.81 -0.70 2.57
C ASP A 43 22.26 -0.70 3.09
N PRO A 44 23.28 -0.79 2.19
CA PRO A 44 24.69 -0.77 2.57
C PRO A 44 25.23 0.62 2.92
N ASP A 45 24.53 1.71 2.60
CA ASP A 45 25.01 3.08 2.80
C ASP A 45 24.40 3.76 4.05
N ASP A 46 23.08 3.69 4.25
CA ASP A 46 22.40 4.40 5.35
C ASP A 46 21.69 3.47 6.35
N ARG A 47 21.64 2.14 6.10
CA ARG A 47 20.93 1.13 6.92
C ARG A 47 19.49 1.51 7.29
N ARG A 48 18.86 2.42 6.54
CA ARG A 48 17.54 2.93 6.90
C ARG A 48 16.52 1.92 6.39
N SER A 49 15.95 1.14 7.30
CA SER A 49 14.86 0.22 6.96
C SER A 49 13.71 0.97 6.29
N THR A 50 13.59 0.84 4.97
CA THR A 50 12.37 1.12 4.23
C THR A 50 11.46 -0.10 4.35
N SER A 51 10.99 -0.41 5.56
CA SER A 51 10.03 -1.49 5.73
C SER A 51 8.67 -1.07 5.18
N GLY A 52 8.20 -1.81 4.17
CA GLY A 52 6.83 -1.71 3.70
C GLY A 52 5.86 -2.37 4.68
N ALA A 53 4.68 -1.77 4.84
CA ALA A 53 3.57 -2.40 5.55
C ALA A 53 2.28 -2.17 4.77
N CYS A 54 1.31 -3.04 5.01
CA CYS A 54 0.01 -3.06 4.34
C CYS A 54 -1.06 -3.28 5.42
N ILE A 55 -1.90 -2.29 5.69
CA ILE A 55 -2.87 -2.29 6.79
C ILE A 55 -4.29 -2.29 6.22
N PHE A 56 -5.10 -3.26 6.65
CA PHE A 56 -6.50 -3.40 6.29
C PHE A 56 -7.42 -3.08 7.46
N VAL A 57 -8.48 -2.32 7.18
CA VAL A 57 -9.64 -2.13 8.05
C VAL A 57 -10.85 -2.79 7.39
N GLY A 58 -11.25 -3.94 7.92
CA GLY A 58 -12.19 -4.84 7.25
C GLY A 58 -11.67 -5.23 5.86
N PRO A 59 -12.44 -5.04 4.78
CA PRO A 59 -11.98 -5.36 3.42
C PRO A 59 -11.08 -4.28 2.79
N ASN A 60 -10.85 -3.14 3.46
CA ASN A 60 -10.25 -1.96 2.83
C ASN A 60 -8.79 -1.80 3.19
N LEU A 61 -7.93 -1.67 2.18
CA LEU A 61 -6.52 -1.28 2.34
C LEU A 61 -6.42 0.22 2.66
N VAL A 62 -5.84 0.58 3.79
CA VAL A 62 -5.75 1.97 4.27
C VAL A 62 -4.32 2.50 4.43
N SER A 63 -3.31 1.63 4.50
CA SER A 63 -1.90 2.03 4.58
C SER A 63 -0.98 0.99 3.98
#